data_AF-A0A6V7L7L1-F1
#
_entry.id   AF-A0A6V7L7L1-F1
#
_cell.length_a   1.000
_cell.length_b   1.000
_cell.length_c   1.000
_cell.angle_alpha   90.00
_cell.angle_beta   90.00
_cell.angle_gamma   90.00
#
_symmetry.space_group_name_H-M   'P 1'
#
loop_
_entity.id
_entity.type
_entity.pdbx_description
1 polymer ?
#
loop_
_entity_poly.entity_id
_entity_poly.type
_entity_poly.pdbx_seq_one_letter_code
_entity_poly.pdbx_strand_id
1 'polypeptide(L)' 'GDSGGPIICNGIIYGLLSVGQCDIDGASLYTTVSKYRDWIQKTIETCDEAEDQGLYWV' A
#
# COMPACT_ATOMS: atom_id res chain seq x y z
N GLY A 1 -4.88 13.56 -6.61
CA GLY A 1 -5.70 12.66 -5.79
C GLY A 1 -4.71 11.68 -5.25
N ASP A 2 -4.16 12.00 -4.09
CA ASP A 2 -2.84 11.51 -3.70
C ASP A 2 -2.96 10.32 -2.74
N SER A 3 -4.20 9.97 -2.36
CA SER A 3 -4.53 8.79 -1.57
C SER A 3 -3.98 7.53 -2.23
N GLY A 4 -3.30 6.70 -1.44
CA GLY A 4 -2.54 5.54 -1.89
C GLY A 4 -1.09 5.85 -2.29
N GLY A 5 -0.73 7.13 -2.45
CA GLY A 5 0.62 7.56 -2.80
C GLY A 5 1.65 7.23 -1.70
N PRO A 6 2.88 6.83 -2.04
CA PRO A 6 3.87 6.42 -1.07
C PRO A 6 4.60 7.61 -0.42
N ILE A 7 4.91 7.48 0.87
CA ILE A 7 5.99 8.24 1.50
C ILE A 7 7.24 7.35 1.54
N ILE A 8 8.30 7.82 0.90
CA ILE A 8 9.54 7.08 0.67
C ILE A 8 10.69 7.74 1.45
N CYS A 9 11.47 6.94 2.15
CA CYS A 9 12.73 7.36 2.74
C CYS A 9 13.81 6.32 2.40
N ASN A 10 14.93 6.78 1.83
CA ASN A 10 16.05 5.91 1.38
C ASN A 10 15.61 4.73 0.47
N GLY A 11 14.65 4.98 -0.43
CA GLY A 11 14.12 3.95 -1.34
C GLY A 11 13.17 2.94 -0.68
N ILE A 12 12.84 3.11 0.60
CA ILE A 12 11.91 2.25 1.34
C ILE A 12 10.57 2.97 1.49
N ILE A 13 9.46 2.28 1.23
CA ILE A 13 8.11 2.80 1.47
C ILE A 13 7.77 2.62 2.95
N TYR A 14 7.53 3.73 3.65
CA TYR A 14 7.16 3.72 5.06
C TYR A 14 5.65 3.81 5.26
N GLY A 15 4.97 4.52 4.36
CA GLY A 15 3.54 4.72 4.46
C GLY A 15 2.88 4.96 3.12
N LEU A 16 1.56 4.77 3.10
CA LEU A 16 0.69 5.15 1.99
C LEU A 16 -0.26 6.23 2.47
N LEU A 17 -0.42 7.30 1.70
CA LEU A 17 -1.31 8.39 2.09
C LEU A 17 -2.74 7.87 2.22
N SER A 18 -3.34 7.99 3.40
CA SER A 18 -4.73 7.62 3.64
C SER A 18 -5.60 8.86 3.55
N VAL A 19 -5.34 9.82 4.43
CA VAL A 19 -6.03 11.11 4.48
C VAL A 19 -5.01 12.20 4.25
N GLY A 20 -5.10 12.83 3.08
CA GLY A 20 -4.37 14.06 2.79
C GLY A 20 -5.14 15.24 3.34
N GLN A 21 -4.43 16.16 3.97
CA GLN A 21 -4.97 17.47 4.31
C GLN A 21 -4.33 18.50 3.39
N CYS A 22 -5.16 19.34 2.76
CA CYS A 22 -4.70 20.35 1.80
C CYS A 22 -4.20 21.64 2.49
N ASP A 23 -4.26 21.70 3.83
CA ASP A 23 -4.03 22.89 4.63
C ASP A 23 -2.75 22.75 5.46
N ILE A 24 -2.01 23.85 5.65
CA ILE A 24 -0.67 23.89 6.30
C ILE A 24 -0.68 23.36 7.74
N ASP A 25 -1.80 23.50 8.45
CA ASP A 25 -1.93 23.11 9.87
C ASP A 25 -2.44 21.67 10.06
N GLY A 26 -2.82 21.00 8.96
CA GLY A 26 -3.38 19.65 9.00
C GLY A 26 -2.32 18.56 8.94
N ALA A 27 -2.38 17.60 9.86
CA ALA A 27 -1.52 16.42 9.77
C ALA A 27 -2.09 15.42 8.74
N SER A 28 -1.30 15.13 7.70
CA SER A 28 -1.63 14.03 6.79
C SER A 28 -1.44 12.67 7.47
N LEU A 29 -2.41 11.77 7.31
CA LEU A 29 -2.40 10.44 7.91
C LEU A 29 -1.98 9.39 6.89
N TYR A 30 -1.04 8.54 7.28
CA TYR A 30 -0.47 7.50 6.43
C TYR A 30 -0.74 6.12 7.03
N THR A 31 -1.09 5.16 6.18
CA THR A 31 -1.10 3.74 6.51
C THR A 31 0.34 3.28 6.71
N THR A 32 0.69 2.74 7.86
CA THR A 32 2.05 2.24 8.16
C THR A 32 2.32 0.92 7.44
N VAL A 33 3.17 0.92 6.40
CA VAL A 33 3.40 -0.27 5.55
C VAL A 33 3.96 -1.45 6.34
N SER A 34 4.86 -1.21 7.29
CA SER A 34 5.49 -2.28 8.07
C SER A 34 4.51 -3.14 8.86
N LYS A 35 3.36 -2.58 9.27
CA LYS A 35 2.30 -3.34 9.98
C LYS A 35 1.58 -4.35 9.10
N TYR A 36 1.64 -4.19 7.78
CA TYR A 36 0.92 -5.02 6.82
C TYR A 36 1.85 -5.89 5.98
N ARG A 37 3.14 -5.98 6.34
CA ARG A 37 4.15 -6.72 5.56
C ARG A 37 3.72 -8.16 5.25
N ASP A 38 3.21 -8.89 6.24
CA ASP A 38 2.79 -10.28 6.06
C ASP A 38 1.57 -10.40 5.14
N TRP A 39 0.62 -9.46 5.25
CA TRP A 39 -0.53 -9.40 4.36
C TRP A 39 -0.11 -9.08 2.92
N ILE A 40 0.77 -8.09 2.73
CA ILE A 40 1.30 -7.73 1.39
C ILE A 40 1.98 -8.94 0.76
N GLN A 41 2.88 -9.61 1.48
CA GLN A 41 3.60 -10.78 0.98
C GLN A 41 2.62 -11.89 0.60
N LYS A 42 1.70 -12.23 1.49
CA LYS A 42 0.68 -13.27 1.24
C LYS A 42 -0.20 -12.93 0.04
N THR A 43 -0.61 -11.67 -0.11
CA THR A 43 -1.45 -11.24 -1.23
C THR A 43 -0.70 -11.36 -2.55
N ILE A 44 0.57 -10.97 -2.61
CA ILE A 44 1.41 -11.14 -3.81
C ILE A 44 1.50 -12.63 -4.16
N GLU A 45 1.86 -13.49 -3.19
CA GLU A 45 1.95 -14.94 -3.41
C GLU A 45 0.63 -15.54 -3.90
N THR A 46 -0.51 -15.15 -3.29
CA THR A 46 -1.83 -15.65 -3.70
C THR A 46 -2.21 -15.18 -5.10
N CYS A 47 -1.85 -13.94 -5.47
CA CYS A 47 -2.11 -13.41 -6.80
C CYS A 47 -1.26 -14.14 -7.86
N ASP A 48 0.01 -14.40 -7.58
CA ASP A 48 0.89 -15.17 -8.47
C ASP A 48 0.33 -16.59 -8.68
N GLU A 49 -0.11 -17.27 -7.60
CA GLU A 49 -0.75 -18.59 -7.69
C GLU A 49 -2.07 -18.55 -8.50
N ALA A 50 -2.88 -17.50 -8.30
CA ALA A 50 -4.14 -17.34 -9.04
C ALA A 50 -3.91 -17.07 -10.54
N GLU A 51 -2.85 -16.35 -10.89
CA GLU A 51 -2.40 -16.13 -12.26
C GLU A 51 -1.90 -17.45 -12.89
N ASP A 52 -1.04 -18.19 -12.18
CA ASP A 52 -0.52 -19.50 -12.62
C ASP A 52 -1.63 -20.54 -12.82
N GLN A 53 -2.71 -20.44 -12.05
CA GLN A 53 -3.88 -21.33 -12.14
C GLN A 53 -4.95 -20.83 -13.12
N GLY A 54 -4.78 -19.65 -13.73
CA GLY A 54 -5.75 -19.09 -14.68
C GLY A 54 -7.11 -18.70 -14.05
N LEU A 55 -7.14 -18.42 -12.75
CA LEU A 55 -8.36 -18.19 -11.97
C LEU A 55 -8.83 -16.72 -11.98
N TYR A 56 -8.20 -15.83 -12.74
CA TYR A 56 -8.52 -14.40 -12.78
C TYR A 56 -9.94 -14.06 -13.31
N TRP A 57 -10.66 -15.03 -13.89
CA TRP A 57 -11.98 -14.80 -14.51
C TRP A 57 -13.18 -15.50 -13.84
N VAL A 58 -13.05 -16.03 -12.62
CA VAL A 58 -14.20 -16.56 -11.85
C VAL A 58 -14.77 -15.58 -10.85
#